data_AF-A0AAW9EVW3-F1
#
_entry.id   AF-A0AAW9EVW3-F1
#
_cell.length_a   1.000
_cell.length_b   1.000
_cell.length_c   1.000
_cell.angle_alpha   90.00
_cell.angle_beta   90.00
_cell.angle_gamma   90.00
#
_symmetry.space_group_name_H-M   'P 1'
#
loop_
_entity.id
_entity.type
_entity.pdbx_description
1 polymer ?
#
loop_
_entity_poly.entity_id
_entity_poly.type
_entity_poly.pdbx_seq_one_letter_code
_entity_poly.pdbx_strand_id
1 'polypeptide(L)'
;VPVNTYKISSLPRLSKFYSTDKYENNLWIHHDAEKLSLTFEELMEDFEVAGDDVVTQVIHLEYSSKGDDFFITHLDHEFIVYTLDSYQERLSNANIKGHRKIKTFKIDNSMIPFDINISGDLFLFQVLDSYLKNDDLIREYFEKIN
;
A
#
# COMPACT_ATOMS: atom_id res chain seq x y z
N VAL A 1 5.17 12.65 -25.56
CA VAL A 1 4.10 11.91 -24.85
C VAL A 1 3.91 12.65 -23.54
N PRO A 2 2.70 13.08 -23.13
CA PRO A 2 2.57 13.73 -21.84
C PRO A 2 2.99 12.69 -20.79
N VAL A 3 3.96 13.04 -19.97
CA VAL A 3 4.28 12.27 -18.77
C VAL A 3 3.08 12.51 -17.86
N ASN A 4 2.20 11.52 -17.71
CA ASN A 4 1.10 11.61 -16.75
C ASN A 4 1.73 11.77 -15.37
N THR A 5 1.69 13.00 -14.86
CA THR A 5 2.28 13.34 -13.56
C THR A 5 1.43 12.70 -12.49
N TYR A 6 1.99 11.73 -11.77
CA TYR A 6 1.35 11.08 -10.64
C TYR A 6 1.05 12.13 -9.56
N LYS A 7 -0.20 12.58 -9.45
CA LYS A 7 -0.58 13.70 -8.57
C LYS A 7 -0.85 13.21 -7.15
N ILE A 8 0.22 12.88 -6.43
CA ILE A 8 0.15 12.44 -5.02
C ILE A 8 -0.68 13.41 -4.18
N SER A 9 -0.51 14.71 -4.39
CA SER A 9 -1.25 15.77 -3.68
C SER A 9 -2.76 15.72 -3.86
N SER A 10 -3.27 15.06 -4.90
CA SER A 10 -4.71 14.91 -5.18
C SER A 10 -5.30 13.59 -4.70
N LEU A 11 -4.47 12.66 -4.18
CA LEU A 11 -4.95 11.38 -3.69
C LEU A 11 -5.87 11.57 -2.48
N PRO A 12 -7.01 10.85 -2.43
CA PRO A 12 -7.91 10.90 -1.28
C PRO A 12 -7.20 10.35 -0.04
N ARG A 13 -7.62 10.83 1.15
CA ARG A 13 -7.08 10.37 2.44
C ARG A 13 -7.22 8.86 2.65
N LEU A 14 -8.27 8.26 2.09
CA LEU A 14 -8.56 6.84 2.18
C LEU A 14 -9.20 6.37 0.89
N SER A 15 -8.64 5.32 0.31
CA SER A 15 -9.25 4.53 -0.76
C SER A 15 -9.39 3.09 -0.33
N LYS A 16 -10.44 2.43 -0.81
CA LYS A 16 -10.61 0.98 -0.68
C LYS A 16 -11.09 0.41 -2.00
N PHE A 17 -10.39 -0.62 -2.47
CA PHE A 17 -10.67 -1.36 -3.68
C PHE A 17 -11.12 -2.77 -3.30
N TYR A 18 -11.97 -3.39 -4.14
CA TYR A 18 -12.57 -4.70 -3.89
C TYR A 18 -12.42 -5.56 -5.14
N SER A 19 -12.03 -6.83 -4.99
CA SER A 19 -11.96 -7.73 -6.14
C SER A 19 -13.36 -8.13 -6.58
N THR A 20 -13.58 -8.19 -7.90
CA THR A 20 -14.86 -8.64 -8.46
C THR A 20 -15.07 -10.14 -8.34
N ASP A 21 -13.98 -10.90 -8.27
CA ASP A 21 -14.01 -12.37 -8.18
C ASP A 21 -14.13 -12.84 -6.73
N LYS A 22 -13.46 -12.14 -5.81
CA LYS A 22 -13.48 -12.40 -4.37
C LYS A 22 -13.70 -11.11 -3.60
N TYR A 23 -14.96 -10.77 -3.34
CA TYR A 23 -15.33 -9.48 -2.73
C TYR A 23 -14.65 -9.18 -1.38
N GLU A 24 -14.32 -10.23 -0.61
CA GLU A 24 -13.60 -10.09 0.66
C GLU A 24 -12.13 -9.70 0.47
N ASN A 25 -11.54 -9.95 -0.70
CA ASN A 25 -10.22 -9.43 -1.04
C ASN A 25 -10.33 -7.93 -1.29
N ASN A 26 -9.56 -7.15 -0.53
CA ASN A 26 -9.56 -5.71 -0.65
C ASN A 26 -8.17 -5.11 -0.43
N LEU A 27 -7.95 -3.97 -1.09
CA LEU A 27 -6.75 -3.16 -0.96
C LEU A 27 -7.14 -1.82 -0.34
N TRP A 28 -6.58 -1.51 0.82
CA TRP A 28 -6.73 -0.22 1.48
C TRP A 28 -5.52 0.65 1.22
N ILE A 29 -5.77 1.89 0.83
CA ILE A 29 -4.72 2.90 0.63
C ILE A 29 -5.03 4.08 1.54
N HIS A 30 -4.12 4.34 2.48
CA HIS A 30 -4.16 5.52 3.33
C HIS A 30 -3.15 6.55 2.82
N HIS A 31 -3.60 7.78 2.66
CA HIS A 31 -2.75 8.91 2.31
C HIS A 31 -2.80 9.96 3.43
N ASP A 32 -1.67 10.13 4.11
CA ASP A 32 -1.47 11.22 5.07
C ASP A 32 -0.60 12.29 4.43
N ALA A 33 -1.26 13.28 3.82
CA ALA A 33 -0.60 14.40 3.15
C ALA A 33 0.14 15.35 4.12
N GLU A 34 -0.19 15.33 5.42
CA GLU A 34 0.51 16.13 6.42
C GLU A 34 1.84 15.47 6.80
N LYS A 35 1.83 14.13 6.94
CA LYS A 35 3.05 13.34 7.17
C LYS A 35 3.80 12.97 5.90
N LEU A 36 3.25 13.30 4.73
CA LEU A 36 3.78 12.91 3.43
C LEU A 36 4.02 11.40 3.34
N SER A 37 2.98 10.62 3.61
CA SER A 37 3.08 9.15 3.63
C SER A 37 1.90 8.45 2.97
N LEU A 38 2.18 7.27 2.42
CA LEU A 38 1.19 6.34 1.87
C LEU A 38 1.34 4.99 2.55
N THR A 39 0.22 4.32 2.81
CA THR A 39 0.21 2.94 3.31
C THR A 39 -0.75 2.14 2.45
N PHE A 40 -0.27 1.01 1.94
CA PHE A 40 -1.02 0.01 1.20
C PHE A 40 -1.15 -1.22 2.11
N GLU A 41 -2.37 -1.65 2.38
CA GLU A 41 -2.65 -2.87 3.14
C GLU A 41 -3.62 -3.76 2.37
N GLU A 42 -3.26 -5.04 2.22
CA GLU A 42 -4.18 -6.02 1.67
C GLU A 42 -4.87 -6.83 2.76
N LEU A 43 -6.19 -6.99 2.63
CA LEU A 43 -6.96 -7.96 3.41
C LEU A 43 -7.48 -9.01 2.43
N MET A 44 -7.34 -10.29 2.80
CA MET A 44 -7.63 -11.43 1.93
C MET A 44 -8.72 -12.30 2.55
N GLU A 45 -9.57 -12.89 1.71
CA GLU A 45 -10.49 -13.96 2.10
C GLU A 45 -9.71 -15.16 2.65
N ASP A 46 -8.67 -15.56 1.92
CA ASP A 46 -7.73 -16.63 2.29
C ASP A 46 -6.51 -16.01 2.99
N PHE A 47 -6.76 -15.43 4.16
CA PHE A 47 -5.74 -14.76 4.96
C PHE A 47 -4.73 -15.75 5.55
N GLU A 48 -3.49 -15.29 5.73
CA GLU A 48 -2.45 -16.09 6.38
C GLU A 48 -2.67 -16.13 7.89
N VAL A 49 -2.35 -17.28 8.50
CA VAL A 49 -2.52 -17.50 9.95
C VAL A 49 -1.18 -17.89 10.57
N ALA A 50 -0.84 -17.26 11.69
CA ALA A 50 0.33 -17.57 12.50
C ALA A 50 -0.10 -17.93 13.94
N GLY A 51 -0.40 -19.21 14.18
CA GLY A 51 -1.03 -19.66 15.42
C GLY A 51 -2.53 -19.39 15.37
N ASP A 52 -3.03 -18.56 16.28
CA ASP A 52 -4.44 -18.11 16.30
C ASP A 52 -4.61 -16.68 15.72
N ASP A 53 -3.52 -16.08 15.26
CA ASP A 53 -3.48 -14.72 14.74
C ASP A 53 -3.58 -14.69 13.21
N VAL A 54 -4.27 -13.68 12.69
CA VAL A 54 -4.34 -13.35 11.26
C VAL A 54 -3.18 -12.42 10.89
N VAL A 55 -2.58 -12.65 9.73
CA VAL A 55 -1.45 -11.86 9.21
C VAL A 55 -1.84 -11.17 7.90
N THR A 56 -1.64 -9.85 7.86
CA THR A 56 -1.82 -9.01 6.66
C THR A 56 -0.47 -8.47 6.20
N GLN A 57 -0.38 -8.08 4.92
CA GLN A 57 0.81 -7.46 4.36
C GLN A 57 0.60 -5.97 4.14
N VAL A 58 1.61 -5.19 4.50
CA VAL A 58 1.60 -3.73 4.42
C VAL A 58 2.86 -3.22 3.74
N ILE A 59 2.68 -2.32 2.77
CA ILE A 59 3.74 -1.45 2.26
C ILE A 59 3.48 -0.05 2.78
N HIS A 60 4.40 0.47 3.59
CA HIS A 60 4.38 1.85 4.06
C HIS A 60 5.49 2.64 3.40
N LEU A 61 5.20 3.85 2.92
CA LEU A 61 6.21 4.74 2.39
C LEU A 61 6.04 6.16 2.91
N GLU A 62 7.15 6.86 2.98
CA GLU A 62 7.22 8.31 3.17
C GLU A 62 7.83 8.94 1.93
N TYR A 63 7.47 10.19 1.67
CA TYR A 63 7.97 10.92 0.53
C TYR A 63 8.28 12.38 0.85
N SER A 64 9.06 13.00 -0.03
CA SER A 64 9.32 14.43 -0.05
C SER A 64 8.94 15.00 -1.41
N SER A 65 8.73 16.32 -1.47
CA SER A 65 8.52 17.04 -2.72
C SER A 65 9.63 18.06 -2.96
N LYS A 66 10.00 18.25 -4.22
CA LYS A 66 10.88 19.33 -4.69
C LYS A 66 10.25 19.94 -5.94
N GLY A 67 9.53 21.05 -5.75
CA GLY A 67 8.69 21.59 -6.83
C GLY A 67 7.53 20.63 -7.12
N ASP A 68 7.39 20.26 -8.40
CA ASP A 68 6.33 19.34 -8.85
C ASP A 68 6.74 17.85 -8.75
N ASP A 69 8.01 17.58 -8.42
CA ASP A 69 8.55 16.23 -8.34
C ASP A 69 8.41 15.64 -6.94
N PHE A 70 8.04 14.36 -6.86
CA PHE A 70 7.92 13.61 -5.62
C PHE A 70 8.95 12.47 -5.57
N PHE A 71 9.52 12.26 -4.38
CA PHE A 71 10.54 11.25 -4.15
C PHE A 71 10.21 10.41 -2.93
N ILE A 72 10.19 9.09 -3.07
CA ILE A 72 10.12 8.15 -1.95
C ILE A 72 11.44 8.31 -1.16
N THR A 73 11.31 8.56 0.14
CA THR A 73 12.43 8.71 1.07
C THR A 73 12.57 7.49 1.98
N HIS A 74 11.44 6.91 2.38
CA HIS A 74 11.35 5.68 3.15
C HIS A 74 10.37 4.70 2.52
N LEU A 75 10.68 3.41 2.62
CA LEU A 75 9.81 2.33 2.18
C LEU A 75 10.00 1.13 3.10
N ASP A 76 8.93 0.65 3.71
CA ASP A 76 8.90 -0.52 4.57
C ASP A 76 7.93 -1.56 4.00
N HIS A 77 8.33 -2.83 4.05
CA HIS A 77 7.38 -3.95 3.97
C HIS A 77 7.24 -4.58 5.35
N GLU A 78 5.99 -4.80 5.77
CA GLU A 78 5.64 -5.22 7.11
C GLU A 78 4.51 -6.24 7.08
N PHE A 79 4.64 -7.27 7.91
CA PHE A 79 3.50 -8.07 8.34
C PHE A 79 2.82 -7.41 9.52
N ILE A 80 1.50 -7.25 9.45
CA ILE A 80 0.68 -6.82 10.59
C ILE A 80 -0.11 -8.01 11.09
N VAL A 81 -0.05 -8.22 12.40
CA VAL A 81 -0.63 -9.38 13.06
C VAL A 81 -1.82 -8.91 13.89
N TYR A 82 -2.96 -9.55 13.67
CA TYR A 82 -4.24 -9.25 14.29
C TYR A 82 -4.75 -10.48 15.03
N THR A 83 -5.41 -10.29 16.17
CA THR A 83 -6.31 -11.32 16.68
C THR A 83 -7.50 -11.46 15.73
N LEU A 84 -8.17 -12.62 15.72
CA LEU A 84 -9.35 -12.82 14.87
C LEU A 84 -10.42 -11.72 15.06
N ASP A 85 -10.71 -11.34 16.31
CA ASP A 85 -11.69 -10.29 16.62
C ASP A 85 -11.27 -8.94 16.04
N SER A 86 -10.00 -8.53 16.25
CA SER A 86 -9.51 -7.26 15.70
C SER A 86 -9.43 -7.26 14.18
N TYR A 87 -9.18 -8.42 13.56
CA TYR A 87 -9.22 -8.56 12.12
C TYR A 87 -10.63 -8.37 11.56
N GLN A 88 -11.65 -8.97 12.20
CA GLN A 88 -13.04 -8.78 11.81
C GLN A 88 -13.47 -7.31 11.88
N GLU A 89 -13.06 -6.59 12.92
CA GLU A 89 -13.28 -5.14 13.00
C GLU A 89 -12.52 -4.39 11.90
N ARG A 90 -11.27 -4.77 11.62
CA ARG A 90 -10.41 -4.16 10.59
C ARG A 90 -11.02 -4.24 9.18
N LEU A 91 -11.78 -5.29 8.86
CA LEU A 91 -12.46 -5.44 7.55
C LEU A 91 -13.39 -4.26 7.21
N SER A 92 -13.96 -3.62 8.23
CA SER A 92 -14.90 -2.50 8.09
C SER A 92 -14.34 -1.16 8.59
N ASN A 93 -13.33 -1.18 9.46
CA ASN A 93 -12.75 0.01 10.06
C ASN A 93 -11.23 0.07 9.85
N ALA A 94 -10.80 1.05 9.05
CA ALA A 94 -9.41 1.25 8.67
C ALA A 94 -8.50 1.72 9.82
N ASN A 95 -9.07 2.09 10.98
CA ASN A 95 -8.30 2.57 12.13
C ASN A 95 -7.88 1.47 13.10
N ILE A 96 -8.33 0.23 12.87
CA ILE A 96 -7.98 -0.91 13.73
C ILE A 96 -6.52 -1.30 13.47
N LYS A 97 -5.72 -1.31 14.53
CA LYS A 97 -4.29 -1.66 14.47
C LYS A 97 -4.09 -3.10 14.92
N GLY A 98 -3.22 -3.83 14.23
CA GLY A 98 -2.76 -5.13 14.71
C GLY A 98 -1.98 -5.00 16.01
N HIS A 99 -1.96 -6.06 16.82
CA HIS A 99 -1.24 -6.09 18.09
C HIS A 99 0.26 -6.29 17.91
N ARG A 100 0.72 -6.73 16.74
CA ARG A 100 2.14 -6.88 16.42
C ARG A 100 2.43 -6.50 14.97
N LYS A 101 3.64 -5.98 14.74
CA LYS A 101 4.16 -5.59 13.43
C LYS A 101 5.55 -6.20 13.26
N ILE A 102 5.82 -6.83 12.11
CA ILE A 102 7.10 -7.45 11.78
C ILE A 102 7.59 -6.88 10.45
N LYS A 103 8.66 -6.08 10.51
CA LYS A 103 9.29 -5.50 9.33
C LYS A 103 10.20 -6.53 8.65
N THR A 104 9.99 -6.79 7.36
CA THR A 104 10.80 -7.77 6.61
C THR A 104 11.81 -7.11 5.68
N PHE A 105 11.53 -5.88 5.23
CA PHE A 105 12.40 -5.10 4.37
C PHE A 105 12.25 -3.62 4.67
N LYS A 106 13.33 -2.86 4.42
CA LYS A 106 13.31 -1.40 4.47
C LYS A 106 14.28 -0.76 3.48
N ILE A 107 13.89 0.44 3.03
CA ILE A 107 14.76 1.43 2.38
C ILE A 107 14.65 2.71 3.20
N ASP A 108 15.79 3.24 3.63
CA ASP A 108 15.86 4.52 4.34
C ASP A 108 16.72 5.53 3.59
N ASN A 109 16.48 6.83 3.82
CA ASN A 109 17.26 7.95 3.29
C ASN A 109 17.46 7.90 1.77
N SER A 110 16.41 7.51 1.05
CA SER A 110 16.44 7.40 -0.40
C SER A 110 15.93 8.68 -1.09
N MET A 111 16.05 8.70 -2.42
CA MET A 111 15.51 9.75 -3.28
C MET A 111 14.99 9.10 -4.57
N ILE A 112 14.10 8.13 -4.41
CA ILE A 112 13.56 7.34 -5.53
C ILE A 112 12.40 8.14 -6.15
N PRO A 113 12.49 8.57 -7.42
CA PRO A 113 11.38 9.29 -8.05
C PRO A 113 10.12 8.43 -8.14
N PHE A 114 8.93 8.98 -7.89
CA PHE A 114 7.68 8.22 -8.00
C PHE A 114 7.38 7.74 -9.42
N ASP A 115 7.83 8.50 -10.42
CA ASP A 115 7.63 8.25 -11.84
C ASP A 115 8.77 7.42 -12.46
N ILE A 116 9.71 6.91 -11.64
CA ILE A 116 10.79 6.08 -12.15
C ILE A 116 10.22 4.80 -12.78
N ASN A 117 10.46 4.66 -14.07
CA ASN A 117 10.08 3.48 -14.84
C ASN A 117 11.29 2.55 -14.97
N ILE A 118 11.13 1.30 -14.55
CA ILE A 118 12.14 0.26 -14.66
C ILE A 118 11.54 -0.86 -15.50
N SER A 119 12.15 -1.15 -16.66
CA SER A 119 11.72 -2.25 -17.54
C SER A 119 10.25 -2.17 -18.03
N GLY A 120 9.65 -0.98 -18.07
CA GLY A 120 8.29 -0.77 -18.57
C GLY A 120 7.28 -0.39 -17.50
N ASP A 121 7.54 -0.68 -16.22
CA ASP A 121 6.61 -0.42 -15.12
C ASP A 121 7.17 0.58 -14.10
N LEU A 122 6.27 1.24 -13.36
CA LEU A 122 6.65 2.09 -12.24
C LEU A 122 7.31 1.25 -11.13
N PHE A 123 8.39 1.76 -10.54
CA PHE A 123 9.06 1.07 -9.43
C PHE A 123 8.09 0.76 -8.27
N LEU A 124 7.22 1.70 -7.90
CA LEU A 124 6.25 1.47 -6.83
C LEU A 124 5.27 0.35 -7.19
N PHE A 125 4.84 0.27 -8.46
CA PHE A 125 4.01 -0.85 -8.93
C PHE A 125 4.72 -2.18 -8.75
N GLN A 126 5.99 -2.27 -9.18
CA GLN A 126 6.79 -3.50 -9.03
C GLN A 126 6.98 -3.91 -7.57
N VAL A 127 7.16 -2.94 -6.66
CA VAL A 127 7.23 -3.22 -5.22
C VAL A 127 5.90 -3.81 -4.74
N LEU A 128 4.77 -3.17 -5.04
CA LEU A 128 3.47 -3.68 -4.58
C LEU A 128 3.19 -5.08 -5.14
N ASP A 129 3.41 -5.29 -6.44
CA ASP A 129 3.23 -6.57 -7.17
C ASP A 129 4.17 -7.69 -6.66
N SER A 130 5.34 -7.33 -6.11
CA SER A 130 6.28 -8.33 -5.56
C SER A 130 5.91 -8.85 -4.17
N TYR A 131 5.13 -8.08 -3.40
CA TYR A 131 4.84 -8.40 -2.00
C TYR A 131 3.37 -8.68 -1.75
N LEU A 132 2.46 -7.87 -2.30
CA LEU A 132 1.03 -8.05 -2.16
C LEU A 132 0.52 -9.08 -3.17
N LYS A 133 -0.60 -9.74 -2.87
CA LYS A 133 -1.21 -10.82 -3.66
C LYS A 133 -2.40 -10.36 -4.52
N ASN A 134 -2.94 -9.17 -4.28
CA ASN A 134 -4.08 -8.61 -5.01
C ASN A 134 -3.65 -7.87 -6.29
N ASP A 135 -3.03 -8.57 -7.23
CA ASP A 135 -2.45 -8.01 -8.46
C ASP A 135 -3.48 -7.19 -9.29
N ASP A 136 -4.74 -7.64 -9.31
CA ASP A 136 -5.87 -6.97 -9.96
C ASP A 136 -6.15 -5.59 -9.35
N LEU A 137 -6.21 -5.51 -8.02
CA LEU A 137 -6.50 -4.27 -7.30
C LEU A 137 -5.33 -3.29 -7.35
N ILE A 138 -4.10 -3.81 -7.35
CA ILE A 138 -2.89 -2.98 -7.51
C ILE A 138 -2.92 -2.33 -8.89
N ARG A 139 -3.19 -3.10 -9.96
CA ARG A 139 -3.33 -2.56 -11.32
C ARG A 139 -4.43 -1.51 -11.39
N GLU A 140 -5.62 -1.80 -10.85
CA GLU A 140 -6.74 -0.86 -10.83
C GLU A 140 -6.39 0.47 -10.14
N TYR A 141 -5.65 0.41 -9.03
CA TYR A 141 -5.18 1.61 -8.35
C TYR A 141 -4.34 2.48 -9.29
N PHE A 142 -3.33 1.91 -9.95
CA PHE A 142 -2.47 2.64 -10.88
C PHE A 142 -3.19 3.12 -12.15
N GLU A 143 -4.22 2.41 -12.62
CA GLU A 143 -5.04 2.87 -13.75
C GLU A 143 -5.90 4.09 -13.39
N LYS A 144 -6.40 4.21 -12.15
CA LYS A 144 -7.29 5.32 -11.74
C LYS A 144 -6.58 6.61 -11.38
N ILE A 145 -5.29 6.54 -11.04
CA ILE A 145 -4.49 7.69 -10.60
C ILE A 145 -3.54 8.22 -11.69
N ASN A 146 -3.44 7.50 -12.81
CA ASN A 146 -2.70 7.91 -14.01
C ASN A 146 -3.54 8.75 -14.96
#